data_AF-A0A183NZ85-F1
#
_entry.id   AF-A0A183NZ85-F1
#
_cell.length_a   1.000
_cell.length_b   1.000
_cell.length_c   1.000
_cell.angle_alpha   90.00
_cell.angle_beta   90.00
_cell.angle_gamma   90.00
#
_symmetry.space_group_name_H-M   'P 1'
#
loop_
_entity.id
_entity.type
_entity.pdbx_description
1 polymer ?
#
loop_
_entity_poly.entity_id
_entity_poly.type
_entity_poly.pdbx_seq_one_letter_code
_entity_poly.pdbx_strand_id
1 'polypeptide(L)'
;MDIILAANNASKQNDPSSTTQYEVILSGLSNVYSSYIATPEEYQLQRYEGASTIYGPLTLPAYVNQFSFLAEALVKRQKVSPGTVAPYFFNEQFSFVPKILFDTAPLGKPFGAVIKQPNSTYYNVSLFFPINDKM
;
A
#
# COMPACT_ATOMS: atom_id res chain seq x y z
N MET A 1 13.84 16.15 -11.66
CA MET A 1 13.75 15.32 -12.88
C MET A 1 12.51 14.46 -12.73
N ASP A 2 11.63 14.43 -13.72
CA ASP A 2 10.45 13.56 -13.75
C ASP A 2 10.89 12.12 -14.10
N ILE A 3 10.24 11.11 -13.51
CA ILE A 3 10.54 9.67 -13.70
C ILE A 3 10.28 9.26 -15.15
N ILE A 4 9.20 9.76 -15.77
CA ILE A 4 8.88 9.50 -17.18
C ILE A 4 9.97 10.07 -18.08
N LEU A 5 10.41 11.31 -17.79
CA LEU A 5 11.47 11.97 -18.53
C LEU A 5 12.80 11.22 -18.40
N ALA A 6 13.13 10.73 -17.20
CA ALA A 6 14.31 9.91 -16.96
C ALA A 6 14.30 8.63 -17.81
N ALA A 7 13.21 7.88 -17.83
CA ALA A 7 13.06 6.67 -18.65
C ALA A 7 13.16 6.96 -20.17
N ASN A 8 12.46 8.00 -20.64
CA ASN A 8 12.47 8.41 -22.05
C ASN A 8 13.87 8.87 -22.50
N ASN A 9 14.57 9.64 -21.66
CA ASN A 9 15.95 10.08 -21.95
C ASN A 9 16.92 8.90 -21.97
N ALA A 10 16.79 7.95 -21.04
CA ALA A 10 17.59 6.73 -21.04
C ALA A 10 17.36 5.90 -22.32
N SER A 11 16.12 5.85 -22.83
CA SER A 11 15.82 5.14 -24.07
C SER A 11 16.50 5.79 -25.28
N LYS A 12 16.46 7.13 -25.38
CA LYS A 12 17.15 7.89 -26.43
C LYS A 12 18.67 7.77 -26.35
N GLN A 13 19.24 7.62 -25.15
CA GLN A 13 20.66 7.38 -24.97
C GLN A 13 21.09 6.00 -25.47
N ASN A 14 20.24 4.98 -25.28
CA ASN A 14 20.51 3.63 -25.79
C ASN A 14 20.36 3.56 -27.32
N ASP A 15 19.34 4.23 -27.85
CA ASP A 15 19.06 4.33 -29.28
C ASP A 15 18.47 5.71 -29.60
N PRO A 16 19.22 6.60 -30.27
CA PRO A 16 18.76 7.94 -30.63
C PRO A 16 17.50 7.97 -31.50
N SER A 17 17.19 6.87 -32.20
CA SER A 17 15.99 6.73 -33.02
C SER A 17 14.77 6.19 -32.27
N SER A 18 14.94 5.80 -31.00
CA SER A 18 13.86 5.23 -30.19
C SER A 18 12.69 6.20 -30.05
N THR A 19 11.51 5.70 -30.43
CA THR A 19 10.21 6.35 -30.23
C THR A 19 9.45 5.79 -29.04
N THR A 20 10.08 4.93 -28.24
CA THR A 20 9.45 4.24 -27.11
C THR A 20 8.89 5.27 -26.12
N GLN A 21 7.64 5.08 -25.72
CA GLN A 21 6.99 5.84 -24.65
C GLN A 21 6.71 4.90 -23.49
N TYR A 22 7.09 5.32 -22.28
CA TYR A 22 6.81 4.57 -21.07
C TYR A 22 5.59 5.14 -20.36
N GLU A 23 4.72 4.25 -19.88
CA GLU A 23 3.66 4.57 -18.94
C GLU A 23 4.15 4.25 -17.52
N VAL A 24 3.89 5.16 -16.57
CA VAL A 24 4.29 5.00 -15.17
C VAL A 24 3.04 4.83 -14.32
N ILE A 25 2.96 3.69 -13.64
CA ILE A 25 1.89 3.38 -12.69
C ILE A 25 2.46 3.55 -11.29
N LEU A 26 1.83 4.43 -10.49
CA LEU A 26 2.14 4.58 -9.08
C LEU A 26 1.35 3.55 -8.27
N SER A 27 2.05 2.59 -7.65
CA SER A 27 1.45 1.64 -6.71
C SER A 27 1.87 1.97 -5.28
N GLY A 28 0.93 2.48 -4.49
CA GLY A 28 1.13 2.75 -3.07
C GLY A 28 1.13 1.46 -2.22
N LEU A 29 1.44 1.59 -0.93
CA LEU A 29 1.35 0.49 0.06
C LEU A 29 2.08 -0.80 -0.37
N SER A 30 3.24 -0.65 -1.01
CA SER A 30 4.01 -1.76 -1.56
C SER A 30 5.28 -2.02 -0.74
N ASN A 31 5.60 -3.31 -0.51
CA ASN A 31 6.78 -3.82 0.21
C ASN A 31 6.87 -3.46 1.70
N VAL A 32 6.82 -2.17 2.06
CA VAL A 32 6.94 -1.67 3.43
C VAL A 32 6.09 -0.42 3.62
N TYR A 33 5.55 -0.23 4.83
CA TYR A 33 4.82 0.97 5.20
C TYR A 33 5.73 1.97 5.90
N SER A 34 5.84 3.19 5.36
CA SER A 34 6.66 4.27 5.92
C SER A 34 5.87 5.57 6.10
N SER A 35 4.61 5.47 6.52
CA SER A 35 3.69 6.61 6.70
C SER A 35 3.42 7.38 5.39
N TYR A 36 3.21 8.70 5.48
CA TYR A 36 2.80 9.54 4.36
C TYR A 36 4.00 10.17 3.65
N ILE A 37 3.76 10.64 2.44
CA ILE A 37 4.72 11.41 1.63
C ILE A 37 3.98 12.64 1.13
N ALA A 38 4.34 13.82 1.64
CA ALA A 38 3.83 15.11 1.21
C ALA A 38 4.85 15.83 0.29
N THR A 39 4.36 16.72 -0.58
CA THR A 39 5.27 17.65 -1.28
C THR A 39 5.94 18.61 -0.29
N PRO A 40 7.07 19.27 -0.64
CA PRO A 40 7.66 20.27 0.24
C PRO A 40 6.68 21.38 0.65
N GLU A 41 5.80 21.81 -0.25
CA GLU A 41 4.78 22.84 -0.02
C GLU A 41 3.70 22.36 0.95
N GLU A 42 3.19 21.14 0.75
CA GLU A 42 2.23 20.49 1.65
C GLU A 42 2.84 20.23 3.04
N TYR A 43 4.13 19.85 3.08
CA TYR A 43 4.86 19.63 4.33
C TYR A 43 4.91 20.90 5.17
N GLN A 44 5.11 22.08 4.57
CA GLN A 44 5.13 23.35 5.33
C GLN A 44 3.81 23.65 6.04
N LEU A 45 2.68 23.17 5.53
CA LEU A 45 1.38 23.35 6.17
C LEU A 45 1.21 22.48 7.43
N GLN A 46 2.01 21.42 7.57
CA GLN A 46 1.97 20.51 8.73
C GLN A 46 0.55 20.02 9.09
N ARG A 47 -0.26 19.70 8.07
CA ARG A 47 -1.47 18.87 8.26
C ARG A 47 -1.08 17.43 8.58
N TYR A 48 -2.07 16.55 8.74
CA TYR A 48 -1.84 15.15 9.10
C TYR A 48 -0.78 14.45 8.22
N GLU A 49 -0.84 14.64 6.90
CA GLU A 49 0.06 14.03 5.93
C GLU A 49 1.47 14.65 5.99
N GLY A 50 1.55 15.97 6.15
CA GLY A 50 2.82 16.68 6.33
C GLY A 50 3.53 16.31 7.64
N ALA A 51 2.79 16.21 8.74
CA ALA A 51 3.30 15.76 10.03
C ALA A 51 3.67 14.25 10.03
N SER A 52 2.98 13.46 9.20
CA SER A 52 3.26 12.03 9.02
C SER A 52 4.30 11.75 7.92
N THR A 53 4.95 12.78 7.37
CA THR A 53 6.06 12.65 6.42
C THR A 53 7.38 12.50 7.17
N ILE A 54 7.66 11.26 7.57
CA ILE A 54 8.63 10.93 8.64
C ILE A 54 10.10 11.19 8.31
N TYR A 55 10.47 11.40 7.03
CA TYR A 55 11.85 11.71 6.64
C TYR A 55 12.08 13.21 6.34
N GLY A 56 11.09 14.06 6.68
CA GLY A 56 11.20 15.51 6.56
C GLY A 56 10.77 16.07 5.20
N PRO A 57 10.98 17.40 4.96
CA PRO A 57 10.43 18.11 3.81
C PRO A 57 10.96 17.62 2.45
N LEU A 58 12.09 16.91 2.42
CA LEU A 58 12.69 16.37 1.20
C LEU A 58 12.32 14.90 0.94
N THR A 59 11.33 14.35 1.64
CA THR A 59 10.88 12.96 1.45
C THR A 59 10.43 12.71 0.00
N LEU A 60 9.47 13.48 -0.53
CA LEU A 60 9.02 13.32 -1.93
C LEU A 60 10.16 13.52 -2.94
N PRO A 61 10.96 14.61 -2.88
CA PRO A 61 12.13 14.77 -3.75
C PRO A 61 13.10 13.58 -3.73
N ALA A 62 13.36 13.00 -2.56
CA ALA A 62 14.23 11.83 -2.42
C ALA A 62 13.64 10.60 -3.11
N TYR A 63 12.34 10.33 -2.93
CA TYR A 63 11.65 9.26 -3.65
C TYR A 63 11.68 9.45 -5.17
N VAL A 64 11.37 10.64 -5.66
CA VAL A 64 11.42 10.95 -7.10
C VAL A 64 12.83 10.76 -7.66
N ASN A 65 13.86 11.17 -6.93
CA ASN A 65 15.25 10.98 -7.33
C ASN A 65 15.62 9.49 -7.41
N GLN A 66 15.26 8.71 -6.39
CA GLN A 66 15.56 7.29 -6.35
C GLN A 66 14.81 6.51 -7.44
N PHE A 67 13.52 6.80 -7.67
CA PHE A 67 12.75 6.15 -8.74
C PHE A 67 13.22 6.56 -10.14
N SER A 68 13.65 7.81 -10.33
CA SER A 68 14.24 8.24 -11.60
C SER A 68 15.53 7.45 -11.89
N PHE A 69 16.42 7.30 -10.90
CA PHE A 69 17.62 6.49 -11.02
C PHE A 69 17.31 5.03 -11.37
N LEU A 70 16.33 4.41 -10.70
CA LEU A 70 15.93 3.03 -10.97
C LEU A 70 15.31 2.87 -12.36
N ALA A 71 14.50 3.82 -12.81
CA ALA A 71 13.90 3.82 -14.15
C ALA A 71 14.98 3.90 -15.24
N GLU A 72 15.98 4.77 -15.08
CA GLU A 72 17.11 4.84 -16.01
C GLU A 72 17.90 3.53 -16.06
N ALA A 73 18.21 2.96 -14.89
CA ALA A 73 18.96 1.70 -14.80
C ALA A 73 18.18 0.55 -15.47
N LEU A 74 16.86 0.49 -15.28
CA LEU A 74 16.00 -0.52 -15.90
C LEU A 74 16.04 -0.41 -17.43
N VAL A 75 15.86 0.80 -17.98
CA VAL A 75 15.89 1.04 -19.43
C VAL A 75 17.27 0.73 -20.02
N LYS A 76 18.35 1.07 -19.31
CA LYS A 76 19.74 0.77 -19.69
C LYS A 76 20.16 -0.67 -19.42
N ARG A 77 19.30 -1.51 -18.85
CA ARG A 77 19.60 -2.89 -18.41
C ARG A 77 20.84 -2.95 -17.50
N GLN A 78 21.01 -1.95 -16.65
CA GLN A 78 22.12 -1.85 -15.71
C GLN A 78 21.77 -2.54 -14.39
N LYS A 79 22.76 -3.23 -13.81
CA LYS A 79 22.62 -3.77 -12.46
C LYS A 79 22.75 -2.63 -11.45
N VAL A 80 21.86 -2.63 -10.46
CA VAL A 80 21.90 -1.70 -9.32
C VAL A 80 22.36 -2.48 -8.09
N SER A 81 23.12 -1.82 -7.20
CA SER A 81 23.50 -2.42 -5.92
C SER A 81 22.26 -2.80 -5.11
N PRO A 82 22.20 -3.99 -4.47
CA PRO A 82 21.06 -4.40 -3.65
C PRO A 82 20.85 -3.54 -2.40
N GLY A 83 21.82 -2.68 -2.05
CA GLY A 83 21.75 -1.84 -0.85
C GLY A 83 21.93 -2.63 0.43
N THR A 84 21.52 -2.02 1.55
CA THR A 84 21.63 -2.61 2.88
C THR A 84 20.46 -3.55 3.15
N VAL A 85 20.75 -4.71 3.76
CA VAL A 85 19.72 -5.65 4.20
C VAL A 85 18.92 -5.06 5.36
N ALA A 86 17.59 -5.10 5.27
CA ALA A 86 16.73 -4.65 6.34
C ALA A 86 16.87 -5.55 7.59
N PRO A 87 16.86 -4.99 8.81
CA PRO A 87 16.90 -5.79 10.03
C PRO A 87 15.61 -6.62 10.20
N TYR A 88 15.73 -7.77 10.87
CA TYR A 88 14.62 -8.69 11.13
C TYR A 88 14.36 -8.83 12.63
N PHE A 89 13.28 -8.22 13.11
CA PHE A 89 12.99 -8.05 14.54
C PHE A 89 11.94 -9.03 15.10
N PHE A 90 11.74 -10.20 14.49
CA PHE A 90 10.66 -11.13 14.89
C PHE A 90 10.74 -11.58 16.36
N ASN A 91 11.95 -11.77 16.89
CA ASN A 91 12.17 -12.21 18.27
C ASN A 91 12.25 -11.05 19.28
N GLU A 92 12.04 -9.81 18.84
CA GLU A 92 12.18 -8.59 19.67
C GLU A 92 10.83 -7.87 19.88
N GLN A 93 9.71 -8.53 19.56
CA GLN A 93 8.38 -7.96 19.67
C GLN A 93 7.82 -8.09 21.08
N PHE A 94 7.29 -6.99 21.60
CA PHE A 94 6.52 -6.98 22.84
C PHE A 94 5.03 -7.10 22.55
N SER A 95 4.33 -8.00 23.24
CA SER A 95 2.87 -8.06 23.23
C SER A 95 2.33 -7.89 24.65
N PHE A 96 1.46 -6.89 24.80
CA PHE A 96 0.69 -6.66 26.02
C PHE A 96 -0.74 -7.20 25.89
N VAL A 97 -1.06 -7.88 24.78
CA VAL A 97 -2.34 -8.57 24.62
C VAL A 97 -2.35 -9.76 25.57
N PRO A 98 -3.30 -9.83 26.54
CA PRO A 98 -3.39 -10.97 27.44
C PRO A 98 -3.58 -12.27 26.67
N LYS A 99 -2.94 -13.34 27.13
CA LYS A 99 -3.14 -14.66 26.55
C LYS A 99 -4.52 -15.18 26.90
N ILE A 100 -5.11 -15.93 25.98
CA ILE A 100 -6.28 -16.76 26.27
C ILE A 100 -5.81 -17.88 27.21
N LEU A 101 -6.37 -17.95 28.42
CA LEU A 101 -5.95 -18.94 29.42
C LEU A 101 -6.69 -20.28 29.23
N PHE A 102 -7.99 -20.22 29.04
CA PHE A 102 -8.84 -21.36 28.76
C PHE A 102 -10.15 -20.89 28.11
N ASP A 103 -10.73 -21.74 27.27
CA ASP A 103 -12.10 -21.60 26.80
C ASP A 103 -13.03 -22.48 27.64
N THR A 104 -14.29 -22.08 27.81
CA THR A 104 -15.34 -22.92 28.41
C THR A 104 -16.61 -22.86 27.58
N ALA A 105 -17.29 -24.00 27.44
CA ALA A 105 -18.65 -24.01 26.92
C ALA A 105 -19.64 -23.52 28.00
N PRO A 106 -20.83 -23.02 27.60
CA PRO A 106 -21.90 -22.71 28.55
C PRO A 106 -22.21 -23.90 29.46
N LEU A 107 -22.60 -23.62 30.70
CA LEU A 107 -22.85 -24.65 31.70
C LEU A 107 -23.78 -25.75 31.16
N GLY A 108 -23.33 -27.01 31.27
CA GLY A 108 -24.10 -28.18 30.84
C GLY A 108 -24.15 -28.40 29.32
N LYS A 109 -23.42 -27.62 28.50
CA LYS A 109 -23.31 -27.84 27.05
C LYS A 109 -21.89 -28.23 26.65
N PRO A 110 -21.71 -29.14 25.69
CA PRO A 110 -20.41 -29.36 25.07
C PRO A 110 -20.04 -28.18 24.16
N PHE A 111 -18.75 -28.01 23.87
CA PHE A 111 -18.33 -27.14 22.77
C PHE A 111 -18.99 -27.57 21.45
N GLY A 112 -19.41 -26.59 20.65
CA GLY A 112 -20.13 -26.83 19.40
C GLY A 112 -21.65 -27.04 19.56
N ALA A 113 -22.19 -26.99 20.78
CA ALA A 113 -23.64 -27.05 20.98
C ALA A 113 -24.35 -25.86 20.30
N VAL A 114 -25.39 -26.16 19.51
CA VAL A 114 -26.22 -25.13 18.88
C VAL A 114 -26.94 -24.32 19.96
N ILE A 115 -26.58 -23.04 20.09
CA ILE A 115 -27.24 -22.12 21.04
C ILE A 115 -28.61 -21.69 20.50
N LYS A 116 -28.70 -21.51 19.18
CA LYS A 116 -29.92 -21.12 18.47
C LYS A 116 -29.96 -21.77 17.08
N GLN A 117 -31.01 -22.54 16.81
CA GLN A 117 -31.24 -23.13 15.49
C GLN A 117 -31.61 -22.03 14.48
N PRO A 118 -31.32 -22.22 13.18
CA PRO A 118 -31.80 -21.32 12.14
C PRO A 118 -33.34 -21.35 12.08
N ASN A 119 -33.94 -20.34 11.45
CA ASN A 119 -35.36 -20.41 11.13
C ASN A 119 -35.62 -21.58 10.18
N SER A 120 -36.81 -22.19 10.27
CA SER A 120 -37.21 -23.29 9.38
C SER A 120 -37.29 -22.86 7.90
N THR A 121 -37.45 -21.55 7.65
CA THR A 121 -37.69 -20.99 6.32
C THR A 121 -36.99 -19.65 6.19
N TYR A 122 -36.33 -19.46 5.04
CA TYR A 122 -35.82 -18.17 4.58
C TYR A 122 -36.42 -17.89 3.20
N TYR A 123 -36.69 -16.62 2.91
CA TYR A 123 -37.20 -16.18 1.62
C TYR A 123 -36.13 -15.36 0.91
N ASN A 124 -35.97 -15.57 -0.40
CA ASN A 124 -35.16 -14.69 -1.22
C ASN A 124 -35.85 -13.32 -1.28
N VAL A 125 -35.22 -12.33 -0.65
CA VAL A 125 -35.64 -10.94 -0.78
C VAL A 125 -34.86 -10.33 -1.93
N SER A 126 -35.52 -10.14 -3.08
CA SER A 126 -35.01 -9.24 -4.10
C SER A 126 -35.33 -7.81 -3.68
N LEU A 127 -34.29 -7.03 -3.38
CA LEU A 127 -34.40 -5.57 -3.23
C LEU A 127 -34.64 -4.95 -4.62
N PHE A 128 -35.83 -5.15 -5.19
CA PHE A 128 -36.31 -4.32 -6.28
C PHE A 128 -36.87 -3.04 -5.66
N PHE A 129 -36.08 -1.97 -5.67
CA PHE A 129 -36.64 -0.63 -5.60
C PHE A 129 -37.24 -0.34 -6.97
N PRO A 130 -38.57 -0.19 -7.12
CA PRO A 130 -39.09 0.40 -8.34
C PRO A 130 -38.52 1.82 -8.42
N ILE A 131 -37.70 2.08 -9.44
CA ILE A 131 -37.44 3.44 -9.87
C ILE A 131 -38.80 3.98 -10.29
N ASN A 132 -39.41 4.81 -9.45
CA ASN A 132 -40.56 5.61 -9.88
C ASN A 132 -40.02 6.61 -10.91
N ASP A 133 -40.01 6.21 -12.18
CA ASP A 133 -39.98 7.15 -13.30
C ASP A 133 -41.34 7.85 -13.32
N LYS A 134 -41.50 8.85 -12.43
CA LYS A 134 -42.56 9.84 -12.53
C LYS A 134 -42.00 11.24 -12.34
N MET A 135 -41.88 11.87 -13.51
CA MET A 135 -41.91 13.29 -13.86
C MET A 135 -40.63 14.10 -13.69
#